data_AF-A0A653IYT3-F1
#
_entry.id   AF-A0A653IYT3-F1
#
_cell.length_a   1.000
_cell.length_b   1.000
_cell.length_c   1.000
_cell.angle_alpha   90.00
_cell.angle_beta   90.00
_cell.angle_gamma   90.00
#
_symmetry.space_group_name_H-M   'P 1'
#
loop_
_entity.id
_entity.type
_entity.pdbx_description
1 polymer ?
#
loop_
_entity_poly.entity_id
_entity_poly.type
_entity_poly.pdbx_seq_one_letter_code
_entity_poly.pdbx_strand_id
1 'polypeptide(L)' 'MDHAEFRKGQRHKPEEIIGKLREAEIVLAQGGTTVDACRRIAVIEQSYYHWRKEYE' A
#
# COMPACT_ATOMS: atom_id res chain seq x y z
N MET A 1 12.77 -10.92 -10.12
CA MET A 1 11.64 -10.38 -9.35
C MET A 1 12.02 -10.50 -7.90
N ASP A 2 12.46 -9.38 -7.34
CA ASP A 2 12.99 -9.30 -5.99
C ASP A 2 11.86 -9.67 -5.00
N HIS A 3 12.02 -10.79 -4.30
CA HIS A 3 11.13 -11.17 -3.21
C HIS A 3 11.41 -10.20 -2.06
N ALA A 4 10.67 -9.09 -2.02
CA ALA A 4 10.75 -8.12 -0.95
C ALA A 4 10.41 -8.83 0.37
N GLU A 5 11.43 -9.02 1.19
CA GLU A 5 11.34 -9.60 2.53
C GLU A 5 10.49 -8.70 3.44
N PHE A 6 9.19 -8.97 3.54
CA PHE A 6 8.36 -8.40 4.60
C PHE A 6 8.72 -9.08 5.92
N ARG A 7 9.79 -8.59 6.55
CA ARG A 7 10.15 -8.92 7.93
C ARG A 7 9.04 -8.40 8.86
N LYS A 8 8.20 -9.34 9.32
CA LYS A 8 7.16 -9.17 10.34
C LYS A 8 7.76 -8.45 11.58
N GLY A 9 7.55 -7.13 11.66
CA GLY A 9 8.01 -6.30 12.79
C GLY A 9 8.65 -4.95 12.44
N GLN A 10 8.95 -4.65 11.17
CA GLN A 10 9.46 -3.33 10.78
C GLN A 10 8.30 -2.40 10.37
N ARG A 11 8.16 -1.27 11.08
CA ARG A 11 7.27 -0.17 10.66
C ARG A 11 7.73 0.33 9.29
N HIS A 12 6.80 0.46 8.35
CA HIS A 12 7.08 1.12 7.08
C HIS A 12 7.51 2.56 7.33
N LYS A 13 8.56 3.02 6.66
CA LYS A 13 8.91 4.43 6.67
C LYS A 13 7.81 5.25 5.97
N PRO A 14 7.59 6.51 6.36
CA PRO A 14 6.61 7.37 5.71
C PRO A 14 6.81 7.46 4.18
N GLU A 15 8.06 7.49 3.72
CA GLU A 15 8.40 7.50 2.29
C GLU A 15 7.93 6.24 1.55
N GLU A 16 8.07 5.07 2.17
CA GLU A 16 7.58 3.81 1.61
C GLU A 16 6.05 3.75 1.59
N ILE A 17 5.40 4.29 2.63
CA ILE A 17 3.95 4.39 2.70
C ILE A 17 3.43 5.27 1.57
N ILE A 18 4.02 6.44 1.36
CA ILE A 18 3.64 7.35 0.27
C ILE A 18 3.84 6.68 -1.10
N GLY A 19 4.95 5.96 -1.29
CA GLY A 19 5.20 5.20 -2.52
C GLY A 19 4.13 4.14 -2.79
N LYS A 20 3.74 3.38 -1.74
CA LYS A 20 2.66 2.40 -1.82
C LYS A 20 1.29 3.04 -2.07
N LEU A 21 0.97 4.14 -1.41
CA LEU A 21 -0.30 4.85 -1.64
C LEU A 21 -0.41 5.32 -3.10
N ARG A 22 0.67 5.81 -3.71
CA ARG A 22 0.68 6.15 -5.14
C ARG A 22 0.45 4.94 -6.05
N GLU A 23 1.05 3.79 -5.76
CA GLU A 23 0.76 2.57 -6.51
C GLU A 23 -0.70 2.13 -6.37
N ALA A 24 -1.28 2.29 -5.18
CA ALA A 24 -2.71 2.04 -4.97
C ALA A 24 -3.60 3.01 -5.77
N GLU A 25 -3.27 4.30 -5.81
CA GLU A 25 -4.00 5.28 -6.62
C GLU A 25 -3.96 4.96 -8.12
N ILE A 26 -2.82 4.45 -8.63
CA ILE A 26 -2.72 4.03 -10.03
C ILE A 26 -3.71 2.89 -10.34
N VAL A 27 -3.83 1.91 -9.43
CA VAL A 27 -4.79 0.80 -9.59
C VAL A 27 -6.23 1.32 -9.57
N LEU A 28 -6.55 2.23 -8.64
CA LEU A 28 -7.88 2.84 -8.54
C LEU A 28 -8.22 3.69 -9.79
N ALA A 29 -7.26 4.47 -10.31
CA ALA A 29 -7.42 5.27 -11.51
C ALA A 29 -7.68 4.42 -12.77
N GLN A 30 -7.20 3.17 -12.79
CA GLN A 30 -7.48 2.20 -13.84
C GLN A 30 -8.85 1.51 -13.69
N GLY A 31 -9.66 1.92 -12.71
CA GLY A 31 -10.96 1.31 -12.40
C GLY A 31 -10.86 0.05 -11.52
N GLY A 32 -9.69 -0.23 -10.94
CA GLY A 32 -9.52 -1.31 -9.97
C GLY A 32 -10.19 -1.00 -8.63
N THR A 33 -10.38 -2.02 -7.81
CA THR A 33 -10.98 -1.85 -6.48
C THR A 33 -9.91 -1.61 -5.40
N THR A 34 -10.33 -1.16 -4.22
CA THR A 34 -9.45 -1.04 -3.05
C THR A 34 -8.80 -2.39 -2.69
N VAL A 35 -9.50 -3.50 -2.90
CA VAL A 35 -8.96 -4.85 -2.68
C VAL A 35 -7.83 -5.15 -3.65
N ASP A 36 -7.97 -4.79 -4.92
CA ASP A 36 -6.92 -4.95 -5.95
C ASP A 36 -5.71 -4.08 -5.62
N ALA A 37 -5.95 -2.83 -5.19
CA ALA A 37 -4.89 -1.92 -4.76
C ALA A 37 -4.13 -2.48 -3.53
N CYS A 38 -4.84 -2.98 -2.52
CA CYS A 38 -4.26 -3.59 -1.33
C CYS A 38 -3.42 -4.84 -1.66
N ARG A 39 -3.92 -5.70 -2.56
CA ARG A 39 -3.17 -6.85 -3.08
C ARG A 39 -1.91 -6.41 -3.83
N ARG A 40 -2.00 -5.37 -4.65
CA ARG A 40 -0.88 -4.82 -5.43
C ARG A 40 0.27 -4.35 -4.54
N ILE A 41 -0.05 -3.67 -3.44
CA ILE A 41 0.95 -3.12 -2.50
C ILE A 41 1.29 -4.07 -1.35
N ALA A 42 0.73 -5.29 -1.38
CA ALA A 42 0.88 -6.34 -0.38
C ALA A 42 0.56 -5.88 1.05
N VAL A 43 -0.56 -5.17 1.23
CA VAL A 43 -1.06 -4.78 2.56
C VAL A 43 -2.51 -5.20 2.75
N ILE A 44 -2.93 -5.26 4.02
CA ILE A 44 -4.34 -5.45 4.37
C ILE A 44 -5.09 -4.13 4.31
N GLU A 45 -6.39 -4.19 4.02
CA GLU A 45 -7.26 -3.02 3.87
C GLU A 45 -7.22 -2.10 5.09
N GLN A 46 -7.16 -2.66 6.31
CA GLN A 46 -7.06 -1.87 7.53
C GLN A 46 -5.82 -0.94 7.54
N SER A 47 -4.67 -1.45 7.13
CA SER A 47 -3.43 -0.65 7.05
C SER A 47 -3.52 0.40 5.95
N TYR A 48 -4.11 0.04 4.81
CA TYR A 48 -4.36 0.99 3.71
C TYR A 48 -5.23 2.16 4.16
N TYR A 49 -6.37 1.90 4.81
CA TYR A 49 -7.24 2.96 5.33
C TYR A 49 -6.59 3.82 6.41
N HIS A 50 -5.76 3.21 7.26
CA HIS A 50 -5.01 3.96 8.27
C HIS A 50 -3.99 4.90 7.61
N TRP A 51 -3.22 4.41 6.63
CA TRP A 51 -2.25 5.22 5.91
C TRP A 51 -2.89 6.32 5.09
N ARG A 52 -4.02 6.04 4.43
CA ARG A 52 -4.86 7.05 3.78
C ARG A 52 -5.26 8.17 4.74
N LYS A 53 -5.49 7.88 6.02
CA LYS A 53 -5.84 8.92 6.99
C LYS A 53 -4.63 9.73 7.47
N GLU A 54 -3.45 9.12 7.51
CA GLU A 54 -2.25 9.73 8.07
C GLU A 54 -1.32 10.40 7.04
N TYR A 55 -1.33 9.94 5.80
CA TYR A 55 -0.34 10.31 4.78
C TYR A 55 -0.92 10.70 3.41
N GLU A 56 -2.23 10.58 3.21
CA GLU A 56 -2.94 11.21 2.07
C GLU A 56 -3.39 12.61 2.46
#